data_AF-A0A2J8L101-F1
#
_entry.id   AF-A0A2J8L101-F1
#
_cell.length_a   1.000
_cell.length_b   1.000
_cell.length_c   1.000
_cell.angle_alpha   90.00
_cell.angle_beta   90.00
_cell.angle_gamma   90.00
#
_symmetry.space_group_name_H-M   'P 1'
#
loop_
_entity.id
_entity.type
_entity.pdbx_description
1 polymer ?
#
loop_
_entity_poly.entity_id
_entity_poly.type
_entity_poly.pdbx_seq_one_letter_code
_entity_poly.pdbx_strand_id
1 'polypeptide(L)' 'MALDVKSRAKRYEKLDFLGEGQFATVYKARDKNTNQIVAIKKV' A
#
# COMPACT_ATOMS: atom_id res chain seq x y z
N MET A 1 -14.37 -10.14 12.30
CA MET A 1 -14.29 -8.70 11.93
C MET A 1 -13.25 -8.54 10.83
N ALA A 2 -13.60 -8.81 9.57
CA ALA A 2 -12.69 -8.53 8.45
C ALA A 2 -12.62 -7.01 8.29
N LEU A 3 -11.63 -6.37 8.92
CA LEU A 3 -11.41 -4.94 8.80
C LEU A 3 -11.23 -4.62 7.33
N ASP A 4 -12.23 -3.92 6.80
CA ASP A 4 -12.42 -3.54 5.41
C ASP A 4 -11.11 -3.12 4.72
N VAL A 5 -10.52 -4.04 3.95
CA VAL A 5 -9.33 -3.78 3.13
C VAL A 5 -9.62 -2.67 2.10
N LYS A 6 -10.89 -2.41 1.75
CA LYS A 6 -11.26 -1.32 0.84
C LYS A 6 -11.06 0.06 1.47
N SER A 7 -11.18 0.21 2.80
CA SER A 7 -10.95 1.49 3.50
C SER A 7 -9.50 1.95 3.40
N ARG A 8 -8.55 1.00 3.50
CA ARG A 8 -7.11 1.30 3.37
C ARG A 8 -6.75 1.68 1.94
N ALA A 9 -7.37 1.05 0.95
CA ALA A 9 -7.18 1.42 -0.46
C ALA A 9 -7.64 2.86 -0.78
N LYS A 10 -8.58 3.43 -0.01
CA LYS A 10 -8.95 4.85 -0.17
C LYS A 10 -7.86 5.81 0.34
N ARG A 11 -7.19 5.47 1.45
CA ARG A 11 -6.18 6.32 2.10
C ARG A 11 -4.85 6.35 1.36
N TYR A 12 -4.41 5.22 0.83
CA TYR A 12 -3.11 5.14 0.16
C TYR A 12 -3.28 5.13 -1.36
N GLU A 13 -2.59 6.04 -2.03
CA GLU A 13 -2.48 6.07 -3.47
C GLU A 13 -1.28 5.23 -3.91
N LYS A 14 -1.51 4.14 -4.64
CA LYS A 14 -0.40 3.38 -5.22
C LYS A 14 0.25 4.22 -6.32
N LEU A 15 1.58 4.36 -6.25
CA LEU A 15 2.37 5.13 -7.20
C LEU A 15 3.16 4.23 -8.15
N ASP A 16 3.92 3.29 -7.59
CA ASP A 16 4.87 2.49 -8.39
C ASP A 16 5.06 1.10 -7.80
N PHE A 17 5.53 0.17 -8.63
CA PHE A 17 5.99 -1.13 -8.19
C PHE A 17 7.44 -1.04 -7.71
N LEU A 18 7.72 -1.63 -6.54
CA LEU A 18 9.09 -1.65 -6.00
C LEU A 18 9.75 -3.02 -6.16
N GLY A 19 8.98 -4.10 -6.11
CA GLY A 19 9.53 -5.44 -6.23
C GLY A 19 8.56 -6.52 -5.78
N GLU A 20 8.89 -7.75 -6.17
CA GLU A 20 8.20 -8.96 -5.75
C GLU A 20 9.23 -9.91 -5.13
N GLY A 21 8.89 -10.46 -3.97
CA GLY A 21 9.65 -11.52 -3.34
C GLY A 21 8.76 -12.71 -3.04
N GLN A 22 9.36 -13.83 -2.65
CA GLN A 22 8.70 -15.10 -2.37
C GLN A 22 7.48 -14.99 -1.43
N PHE A 23 7.46 -13.99 -0.55
CA PHE A 23 6.43 -13.84 0.48
C PHE A 23 5.49 -12.66 0.26
N ALA A 24 5.78 -11.71 -0.64
CA ALA A 24 4.95 -10.53 -0.85
C ALA A 24 5.37 -9.70 -2.07
N THR A 25 4.41 -8.92 -2.56
CA THR A 25 4.65 -7.85 -3.53
C THR A 25 4.68 -6.49 -2.81
N VAL A 26 5.65 -5.64 -3.14
CA VAL A 26 5.83 -4.33 -2.53
C VAL A 26 5.58 -3.22 -3.55
N TYR A 27 4.80 -2.22 -3.13
CA TYR A 27 4.49 -1.04 -3.94
C TYR A 27 4.86 0.23 -3.21
N LYS A 28 5.33 1.23 -3.95
CA LYS A 28 5.42 2.61 -3.49
C LYS A 28 4.01 3.19 -3.47
N ALA A 29 3.67 3.91 -2.41
CA ALA A 29 2.40 4.60 -2.30
C ALA A 29 2.59 5.96 -1.62
N ARG A 30 1.61 6.84 -1.80
CA ARG A 30 1.46 8.08 -1.03
C ARG A 30 0.33 7.92 -0.04
N ASP A 31 0.58 8.23 1.23
CA ASP A 31 -0.48 8.41 2.22
C ASP A 31 -1.16 9.77 1.99
N LYS A 32 -2.44 9.77 1.60
CA LYS A 32 -3.17 11.01 1.28
C LYS A 32 -3.41 11.91 2.50
N ASN A 33 -3.30 11.38 3.72
CA ASN A 33 -3.54 12.17 4.93
C ASN A 33 -2.28 12.92 5.39
N THR A 34 -1.11 12.30 5.22
CA THR A 34 0.17 12.85 5.68
C THR A 34 1.05 13.36 4.54
N ASN A 35 0.65 13.09 3.30
CA ASN A 35 1.43 13.32 2.07
C ASN A 35 2.81 12.64 2.04
N GLN A 36 3.03 11.66 2.91
CA GLN A 36 4.29 10.93 2.98
C GLN A 36 4.34 9.80 1.95
N ILE A 37 5.55 9.53 1.46
CA ILE A 37 5.83 8.37 0.62
C ILE A 37 6.08 7.17 1.53
N VAL A 38 5.34 6.09 1.29
CA VAL A 38 5.38 4.85 2.07
C VAL A 38 5.50 3.64 1.14
N ALA A 39 5.92 2.50 1.70
CA ALA A 39 5.91 1.22 1.00
C ALA A 39 4.77 0.34 1.54
N ILE A 40 3.99 -0.26 0.64
CA ILE A 40 2.90 -1.19 0.98
C ILE A 40 3.32 -2.60 0.61
N LYS A 41 3.40 -3.46 1.63
CA LYS A 41 3.59 -4.91 1.47
C LYS A 41 2.21 -5.59 1.30
N LYS A 42 1.98 -6.22 0.16
CA LYS A 42 0.79 -7.03 -0.12
C LYS A 42 1.19 -8.51 -0.05
N VAL A 43 0.63 -9.21 0.95
CA VAL A 43 0.65 -10.67 1.10
C VAL A 43 -0.55 -11.30 0.40
#